data_AF-A0A087TX96-F1
#
_entry.id   AF-A0A087TX96-F1
#
_cell.length_a   1.000
_cell.length_b   1.000
_cell.length_c   1.000
_cell.angle_alpha   90.00
_cell.angle_beta   90.00
_cell.angle_gamma   90.00
#
_symmetry.space_group_name_H-M   'P 1'
#
loop_
_entity.id
_entity.type
_entity.pdbx_description
1 polymer ?
#
loop_
_entity_poly.entity_id
_entity_poly.type
_entity_poly.pdbx_seq_one_letter_code
_entity_poly.pdbx_strand_id
1 'polypeptide(L)'
;MVVNTDGIENDLTFSVSSELSKKNGEVPANVKKKVLTPRKIRILASVIYGNLFLGSCYSLMAPIFPAEAERKHASATAYGLVFGVYQLVMFLSAPVYGKLVVHLKPGFMMKIGMFVSGVCAITFGFLHHAPDADTFIGLAIAIRTIDALGASAFLTASYTTIGSELPEIIGRAMSLTETAFAFGLAGGPVLGGILYEESIKLINKFLFH
;
A
#
# COMPACT_ATOMS: atom_id res chain seq x y z
N MET A 1 12.08 -8.05 21.98
CA MET A 1 12.10 -6.57 22.01
C MET A 1 10.68 -6.09 22.22
N VAL A 2 10.36 -5.60 23.43
CA VAL A 2 9.10 -4.89 23.68
C VAL A 2 9.27 -3.51 23.06
N VAL A 3 8.61 -3.26 21.94
CA VAL A 3 8.58 -1.94 21.32
C VAL A 3 7.95 -0.99 22.34
N ASN A 4 8.70 0.02 22.78
CA ASN A 4 8.25 1.03 23.72
C ASN A 4 7.15 1.88 23.07
N THR A 5 5.89 1.46 23.27
CA THR A 5 4.70 2.07 22.67
C THR A 5 4.34 3.42 23.28
N ASP A 6 4.85 3.73 24.46
CA ASP A 6 4.45 4.89 25.26
C ASP A 6 4.94 6.22 24.64
N GLY A 7 6.07 6.20 23.92
CA GLY A 7 6.59 7.37 23.21
C GLY A 7 5.76 7.73 21.97
N ILE A 8 5.38 6.73 21.18
CA ILE A 8 4.54 6.90 19.98
C ILE A 8 3.12 7.30 20.37
N GLU A 9 2.61 6.74 21.47
CA GLU A 9 1.30 7.09 22.02
C GLU A 9 1.25 8.56 22.44
N ASN A 10 2.29 9.07 23.12
CA ASN A 10 2.36 10.49 23.49
C ASN A 10 2.47 11.42 22.27
N ASP A 11 3.22 11.06 21.23
CA ASP A 11 3.39 11.89 20.01
C ASP A 11 2.12 11.92 19.14
N LEU A 12 1.42 10.79 19.00
CA LEU A 12 0.10 10.76 18.35
C LEU A 12 -0.93 11.54 19.17
N THR A 13 -0.85 11.49 20.50
CA THR A 13 -1.75 12.26 21.37
C THR A 13 -1.47 13.76 21.28
N PHE A 14 -0.20 14.14 21.16
CA PHE A 14 0.24 15.54 21.02
C PHE A 14 -0.15 16.14 19.67
N SER A 15 0.05 15.39 18.57
CA SER A 15 -0.38 15.81 17.22
C SER A 15 -1.92 15.89 17.10
N VAL A 16 -2.66 15.00 17.78
CA VAL A 16 -4.11 15.05 17.90
C VAL A 16 -4.60 16.32 18.62
N SER A 17 -3.89 16.76 19.66
CA SER A 17 -4.20 17.97 20.43
C SER A 17 -3.87 19.26 19.69
N SER A 18 -2.75 19.33 18.96
CA SER A 18 -2.35 20.54 18.22
C SER A 18 -3.30 20.85 17.05
N GLU A 19 -3.81 19.82 16.38
CA GLU A 19 -4.79 19.94 15.28
C GLU A 19 -6.19 20.34 15.76
N LEU A 20 -6.61 19.88 16.95
CA LEU A 20 -7.89 20.30 17.56
C LEU A 20 -7.86 21.75 18.02
N SER A 21 -6.71 22.22 18.49
CA SER A 21 -6.50 23.61 18.89
C SER A 21 -6.57 24.58 17.70
N LYS A 22 -6.12 24.14 16.51
CA LYS A 22 -6.16 24.98 15.28
C LYS A 22 -7.54 25.11 14.64
N LYS A 23 -8.47 24.17 14.88
CA LYS A 23 -9.75 24.12 14.16
C LYS A 23 -10.90 24.84 14.87
N ASN A 24 -10.83 25.06 16.19
CA ASN A 24 -11.89 25.69 16.96
C ASN A 24 -11.35 26.91 17.72
N GLY A 25 -11.69 28.12 17.25
CA GLY A 25 -11.33 29.41 17.86
C GLY A 25 -11.92 29.68 19.25
N GLU A 26 -12.62 28.72 19.87
CA GLU A 26 -13.00 28.76 21.28
C GLU A 26 -12.92 27.33 21.82
N VAL A 27 -12.16 27.11 22.89
CA VAL A 27 -11.98 25.80 23.52
C VAL A 27 -13.08 25.62 24.58
N PRO A 28 -14.17 24.87 24.31
CA PRO A 28 -14.99 24.37 25.42
C PRO A 28 -14.12 23.43 26.25
N ALA A 29 -13.99 23.74 27.53
CA ALA A 29 -13.08 23.15 28.51
C ALA A 29 -13.35 21.66 28.86
N ASN A 30 -13.79 20.84 27.91
CA ASN A 30 -14.00 19.41 28.11
C ASN A 30 -13.80 18.59 26.82
N VAL A 31 -12.69 18.82 26.11
CA VAL A 31 -12.19 17.82 25.15
C VAL A 31 -11.56 16.71 25.98
N LYS A 32 -12.36 15.74 26.44
CA LYS A 32 -11.83 14.49 27.03
C LYS A 32 -10.79 13.94 26.06
N LYS A 33 -9.51 13.95 26.45
CA LYS A 33 -8.44 13.22 25.76
C LYS A 33 -8.90 11.77 25.65
N LYS A 34 -9.45 11.36 24.51
CA LYS A 34 -9.76 9.95 24.25
C LYS A 34 -8.44 9.27 23.93
N VAL A 35 -7.79 8.80 24.99
CA VAL A 35 -6.58 7.96 24.91
C VAL A 35 -6.92 6.75 24.05
N LEU A 36 -6.19 6.58 22.95
CA LEU A 36 -6.39 5.44 22.07
C LEU A 36 -5.81 4.21 22.76
N THR A 37 -6.62 3.19 23.00
CA THR A 37 -6.15 1.95 23.63
C THR A 37 -4.96 1.36 22.85
N PRO A 38 -3.94 0.76 23.49
CA PRO A 38 -2.78 0.17 22.81
C PRO A 38 -3.16 -0.90 21.77
N ARG A 39 -4.31 -1.56 21.91
CA ARG A 39 -4.88 -2.44 20.86
C ARG A 39 -5.23 -1.66 19.58
N LYS A 40 -5.89 -0.52 19.71
CA LYS A 40 -6.32 0.34 18.60
C LYS A 40 -5.12 0.94 17.87
N ILE A 41 -4.09 1.33 18.61
CA ILE A 41 -2.81 1.80 18.04
C ILE A 41 -2.15 0.70 17.22
N ARG A 42 -2.09 -0.54 17.72
CA ARG A 42 -1.56 -1.68 16.95
C ARG A 42 -2.33 -1.95 15.65
N ILE A 43 -3.65 -1.87 15.69
CA ILE A 43 -4.49 -2.02 14.49
C ILE A 43 -4.17 -0.90 13.49
N LEU A 44 -4.17 0.35 13.93
CA LEU A 44 -3.86 1.50 13.10
C LEU A 44 -2.46 1.40 12.47
N ALA A 45 -1.46 1.04 13.26
CA ALA A 45 -0.10 0.82 12.79
C ALA A 45 -0.03 -0.28 11.72
N SER A 46 -0.77 -1.38 11.88
CA SER A 46 -0.81 -2.46 10.89
C SER A 46 -1.44 -2.03 9.56
N VAL A 47 -2.49 -1.22 9.60
CA VAL A 47 -3.17 -0.70 8.41
C VAL A 47 -2.25 0.30 7.68
N ILE A 48 -1.62 1.22 8.42
CA ILE A 48 -0.66 2.19 7.88
C ILE A 48 0.51 1.48 7.21
N TYR A 49 1.10 0.50 7.90
CA TYR A 49 2.20 -0.29 7.37
C TYR A 49 1.81 -0.97 6.05
N GLY A 50 0.66 -1.64 6.02
CA GLY A 50 0.21 -2.30 4.80
C GLY A 50 -0.05 -1.33 3.63
N ASN A 51 -0.63 -0.17 3.89
CA ASN A 51 -0.87 0.83 2.85
C ASN A 51 0.43 1.46 2.32
N LEU A 52 1.42 1.67 3.18
CA LEU A 52 2.74 2.14 2.76
C LEU A 52 3.43 1.15 1.81
N PHE A 53 3.38 -0.15 2.13
CA PHE A 53 3.95 -1.19 1.27
C PHE A 53 3.19 -1.34 -0.03
N LEU A 54 1.85 -1.33 0.02
CA LEU A 54 1.02 -1.37 -1.18
C LEU A 54 1.32 -0.17 -2.11
N GLY A 55 1.46 1.03 -1.55
CA GLY A 55 1.85 2.23 -2.30
C GLY A 55 3.24 2.11 -2.92
N SER A 56 4.21 1.61 -2.15
CA SER A 56 5.58 1.38 -2.65
C SER A 56 5.62 0.39 -3.81
N CYS A 57 4.89 -0.72 -3.73
CA CYS A 57 4.83 -1.70 -4.82
C CYS A 57 4.12 -1.13 -6.06
N TYR A 58 3.06 -0.34 -5.86
CA TYR A 58 2.32 0.28 -6.96
C TYR A 58 3.17 1.30 -7.73
N SER A 59 3.93 2.15 -7.04
CA SER A 59 4.75 3.17 -7.68
C SER A 59 5.93 2.61 -8.48
N LEU A 60 6.48 1.46 -8.09
CA LEU A 60 7.57 0.80 -8.84
C LEU A 60 7.16 0.36 -10.24
N MET A 61 5.87 0.15 -10.50
CA MET A 61 5.40 -0.25 -11.81
C MET A 61 5.62 0.85 -12.86
N ALA A 62 5.33 2.11 -12.53
CA ALA A 62 5.37 3.21 -13.48
C ALA A 62 6.76 3.47 -14.11
N PRO A 63 7.88 3.49 -13.37
CA PRO A 63 9.20 3.67 -13.96
C PRO A 63 9.79 2.40 -14.59
N ILE A 64 9.50 1.21 -14.04
CA ILE A 64 10.16 -0.04 -14.47
C ILE A 64 9.44 -0.69 -15.65
N PHE A 65 8.11 -0.77 -15.58
CA PHE A 65 7.34 -1.59 -16.51
C PHE A 65 7.31 -1.05 -17.95
N PRO A 66 7.05 0.25 -18.22
CA PRO A 66 7.08 0.78 -19.57
C PRO A 66 8.45 0.65 -20.23
N ALA A 67 9.52 0.95 -19.48
CA ALA A 67 10.89 0.82 -19.97
C ALA A 67 11.21 -0.62 -20.40
N GLU A 68 10.80 -1.62 -19.61
CA GLU A 68 11.01 -3.02 -19.95
C GLU A 68 10.10 -3.50 -21.10
N ALA A 69 8.87 -3.00 -21.18
CA ALA A 69 7.95 -3.30 -22.26
C ALA A 69 8.46 -2.75 -23.61
N GLU A 70 8.99 -1.53 -23.63
CA GLU A 70 9.56 -0.89 -24.83
C GLU A 70 10.82 -1.62 -25.31
N ARG A 71 11.66 -2.12 -24.39
CA ARG A 71 12.82 -2.96 -24.73
C ARG A 71 12.43 -4.26 -25.43
N LYS A 72 11.23 -4.78 -25.15
CA LYS A 72 10.65 -5.95 -25.82
C LYS A 72 9.79 -5.59 -27.04
N HIS A 73 9.85 -4.34 -27.52
CA HIS A 73 9.07 -3.84 -28.65
C HIS A 73 7.53 -3.83 -28.45
N ALA A 74 7.06 -3.83 -27.20
CA ALA A 74 5.64 -3.67 -26.92
C ALA A 74 5.18 -2.23 -27.17
N SER A 75 3.94 -2.06 -27.64
CA SER A 75 3.37 -0.74 -27.93
C SER A 75 2.92 0.00 -26.66
N ALA A 76 2.88 1.33 -26.73
CA ALA A 76 2.39 2.17 -25.64
C ALA A 76 0.95 1.85 -25.22
N THR A 77 0.10 1.51 -26.19
CA THR A 77 -1.27 1.08 -25.93
C THR A 77 -1.31 -0.24 -25.15
N ALA A 78 -0.41 -1.17 -25.44
CA ALA A 78 -0.38 -2.48 -24.77
C ALA A 78 -0.04 -2.36 -23.29
N TYR A 79 1.05 -1.67 -22.93
CA TYR A 79 1.37 -1.47 -21.51
C TYR A 79 0.40 -0.51 -20.82
N GLY A 80 -0.19 0.46 -21.54
CA GLY A 80 -1.27 1.29 -21.02
C GLY A 80 -2.51 0.48 -20.60
N LEU A 81 -2.87 -0.54 -21.39
CA LEU A 81 -3.96 -1.46 -21.06
C LEU A 81 -3.70 -2.24 -19.76
N VAL A 82 -2.44 -2.60 -19.49
CA VAL A 82 -2.02 -3.28 -18.27
C VAL A 82 -2.23 -2.40 -17.02
N PHE A 83 -1.99 -1.08 -17.11
CA PHE A 83 -2.33 -0.15 -16.03
C PHE A 83 -3.85 0.00 -15.87
N GLY A 84 -4.59 0.07 -16.98
CA GLY A 84 -6.04 0.25 -16.98
C GLY A 84 -6.81 -0.95 -16.40
N VAL A 85 -6.43 -2.18 -16.75
CA VAL A 85 -7.11 -3.39 -16.27
C VAL A 85 -7.06 -3.52 -14.75
N TYR A 86 -5.96 -3.08 -14.13
CA TYR A 86 -5.82 -3.08 -12.68
C TYR A 86 -6.90 -2.22 -12.00
N GLN A 87 -7.10 -0.99 -12.49
CA GLN A 87 -8.11 -0.06 -11.97
C GLN A 87 -9.53 -0.55 -12.27
N LEU A 88 -9.75 -1.12 -13.46
CA LEU A 88 -11.04 -1.71 -13.85
C LEU A 88 -11.44 -2.86 -12.92
N VAL A 89 -10.52 -3.80 -12.66
CA VAL A 89 -10.76 -4.95 -11.77
C VAL A 89 -10.98 -4.48 -10.33
N MET A 90 -10.19 -3.52 -9.85
CA MET A 90 -10.37 -2.92 -8.52
C MET A 90 -11.76 -2.26 -8.40
N PHE A 91 -12.21 -1.54 -9.42
CA PHE A 91 -13.53 -0.92 -9.46
C PHE A 91 -14.67 -1.96 -9.46
N LEU A 92 -14.57 -3.00 -10.29
CA LEU A 92 -15.58 -4.06 -10.38
C LEU A 92 -15.66 -4.91 -9.10
N SER A 93 -14.53 -5.13 -8.44
CA SER A 93 -14.44 -5.93 -7.22
C SER A 93 -14.83 -5.16 -5.95
N ALA A 94 -14.77 -3.82 -5.94
CA ALA A 94 -15.17 -2.99 -4.81
C ALA A 94 -16.56 -3.31 -4.23
N PRO A 95 -17.67 -3.39 -5.01
CA PRO A 95 -18.98 -3.74 -4.46
C PRO A 95 -19.05 -5.19 -3.94
N VAL A 96 -18.29 -6.11 -4.55
CA VAL A 96 -18.23 -7.51 -4.13
C VAL A 96 -17.56 -7.62 -2.77
N TYR A 97 -16.38 -7.02 -2.62
CA TYR A 97 -15.65 -7.02 -1.35
C TYR A 97 -16.36 -6.21 -0.26
N GLY A 98 -17.06 -5.14 -0.61
CA GLY A 98 -17.88 -4.36 0.33
C GLY A 98 -19.01 -5.19 0.97
N LYS A 99 -19.57 -6.17 0.27
CA LYS A 99 -20.54 -7.13 0.85
C LYS A 99 -19.84 -8.29 1.56
N LEU A 100 -18.71 -8.74 1.02
CA LEU A 100 -17.96 -9.88 1.56
C LEU A 100 -17.33 -9.58 2.92
N VAL A 101 -16.85 -8.35 3.13
CA VAL A 101 -16.21 -7.91 4.38
C VAL A 101 -17.16 -7.90 5.58
N VAL A 102 -18.47 -7.86 5.37
CA VAL A 102 -19.47 -7.97 6.44
C VAL A 102 -19.54 -9.40 6.99
N HIS A 103 -19.24 -10.40 6.16
CA HIS A 103 -19.31 -11.81 6.50
C HIS A 103 -17.94 -12.38 6.90
N LEU A 104 -16.85 -11.86 6.33
CA LEU A 104 -15.48 -12.26 6.63
C LEU A 104 -14.86 -11.39 7.72
N LYS A 105 -13.93 -11.96 8.50
CA LYS A 105 -13.13 -11.20 9.46
C LYS A 105 -12.20 -10.23 8.70
N PRO A 106 -12.30 -8.90 8.90
CA PRO A 106 -11.49 -7.92 8.16
C PRO A 106 -9.97 -8.18 8.27
N GLY A 107 -9.48 -8.53 9.46
CA GLY A 107 -8.06 -8.85 9.65
C GLY A 107 -7.57 -10.10 8.90
N PHE A 108 -8.44 -11.06 8.57
CA PHE A 108 -8.07 -12.19 7.71
C PHE A 108 -7.99 -11.76 6.25
N MET A 109 -8.96 -10.95 5.80
CA MET A 109 -8.99 -10.40 4.45
C MET A 109 -7.78 -9.50 4.17
N MET A 110 -7.35 -8.70 5.14
CA MET A 110 -6.11 -7.91 5.04
C MET A 110 -4.88 -8.80 4.84
N LYS A 111 -4.74 -9.88 5.62
CA LYS A 111 -3.59 -10.81 5.51
C LYS A 111 -3.55 -11.51 4.17
N ILE A 112 -4.68 -12.01 3.68
CA ILE A 112 -4.77 -12.64 2.37
C ILE A 112 -4.48 -11.63 1.27
N GLY A 113 -5.11 -10.45 1.30
CA GLY A 113 -4.90 -9.42 0.28
C GLY A 113 -3.42 -9.03 0.17
N MET A 114 -2.77 -8.77 1.30
CA MET A 114 -1.34 -8.46 1.36
C MET A 114 -0.46 -9.61 0.87
N PHE A 115 -0.81 -10.86 1.24
CA PHE A 115 -0.08 -12.03 0.78
C PHE A 115 -0.18 -12.21 -0.74
N VAL A 116 -1.39 -12.09 -1.30
CA VAL A 116 -1.62 -12.17 -2.75
C VAL A 116 -0.86 -11.07 -3.48
N SER A 117 -0.95 -9.82 -3.03
CA SER A 117 -0.20 -8.72 -3.64
C SER A 117 1.32 -8.90 -3.54
N GLY A 118 1.82 -9.44 -2.42
CA GLY A 118 3.25 -9.78 -2.29
C GLY A 118 3.70 -10.88 -3.27
N VAL A 119 2.91 -11.95 -3.42
CA VAL A 119 3.19 -13.02 -4.39
C VAL A 119 3.14 -12.48 -5.81
N CYS A 120 2.15 -11.64 -6.13
CA CYS A 120 2.06 -10.97 -7.43
C CYS A 120 3.26 -10.06 -7.69
N ALA A 121 3.70 -9.27 -6.71
CA ALA A 121 4.86 -8.40 -6.84
C ALA A 121 6.16 -9.19 -7.12
N ILE A 122 6.38 -10.30 -6.41
CA ILE A 122 7.51 -11.20 -6.66
C ILE A 122 7.42 -11.80 -8.07
N THR A 123 6.26 -12.33 -8.44
CA THR A 123 6.03 -12.93 -9.78
C THR A 123 6.22 -11.90 -10.88
N PHE A 124 5.81 -10.65 -10.65
CA PHE A 124 6.00 -9.54 -11.58
C PHE A 124 7.48 -9.20 -11.76
N GLY A 125 8.30 -9.33 -10.73
CA GLY A 125 9.76 -9.18 -10.84
C GLY A 125 10.41 -10.22 -11.77
N PHE A 126 9.89 -11.45 -11.81
CA PHE A 126 10.36 -12.51 -12.71
C PHE A 126 9.85 -12.38 -14.15
N LEU A 127 8.92 -11.45 -14.40
CA LEU A 127 8.31 -11.27 -15.72
C LEU A 127 9.30 -10.87 -16.81
N HIS A 128 10.45 -10.29 -16.44
CA HIS A 128 11.55 -9.98 -17.37
C HIS A 128 12.03 -11.22 -18.16
N HIS A 129 11.94 -12.42 -17.60
CA HIS A 129 12.38 -13.65 -18.29
C HIS A 129 11.46 -14.10 -19.44
N ALA A 130 10.31 -13.44 -19.67
CA ALA A 130 9.43 -13.77 -20.77
C ALA A 130 10.09 -13.45 -22.14
N PRO A 131 10.10 -14.38 -23.11
CA PRO A 131 10.83 -14.22 -24.38
C PRO A 131 10.16 -13.24 -25.34
N ASP A 132 8.84 -13.27 -25.47
CA ASP A 132 8.07 -12.50 -26.46
C ASP A 132 7.27 -11.36 -25.85
N ALA A 133 7.03 -10.30 -26.63
CA ALA A 133 6.24 -9.13 -26.23
C ALA A 133 4.80 -9.48 -25.85
N ASP A 134 4.14 -10.31 -26.67
CA ASP A 134 2.73 -10.70 -26.44
C ASP A 134 2.59 -11.57 -25.18
N THR A 135 3.53 -12.49 -24.97
CA THR A 135 3.58 -13.33 -23.76
C THR A 135 3.86 -12.48 -22.52
N PHE A 136 4.76 -11.50 -22.62
CA PHE A 136 5.05 -10.55 -21.54
C PHE A 136 3.80 -9.74 -21.14
N ILE A 137 3.07 -9.18 -22.12
CA ILE A 137 1.85 -8.41 -21.86
C ILE A 137 0.72 -9.28 -21.34
N GLY A 138 0.50 -10.48 -21.91
CA GLY A 138 -0.53 -11.41 -21.46
C GLY A 138 -0.34 -11.84 -20.01
N LEU A 139 0.90 -12.20 -19.64
CA LEU A 139 1.26 -12.53 -18.26
C LEU A 139 1.15 -11.30 -17.35
N ALA A 140 1.53 -10.10 -17.82
CA ALA A 140 1.35 -8.88 -17.06
C ALA A 140 -0.12 -8.63 -16.72
N ILE A 141 -1.04 -8.76 -17.69
CA ILE A 141 -2.48 -8.59 -17.49
C ILE A 141 -3.01 -9.61 -16.46
N ALA A 142 -2.60 -10.87 -16.56
CA ALA A 142 -3.00 -11.91 -15.61
C ALA A 142 -2.55 -11.58 -14.18
N ILE A 143 -1.28 -11.23 -13.99
CA ILE A 143 -0.73 -10.85 -12.68
C ILE A 143 -1.44 -9.61 -12.15
N ARG A 144 -1.68 -8.59 -12.99
CA ARG A 144 -2.38 -7.37 -12.57
C ARG A 144 -3.81 -7.60 -12.16
N THR A 145 -4.50 -8.53 -12.82
CA THR A 145 -5.88 -8.89 -12.47
C THR A 145 -5.91 -9.51 -11.06
N ILE A 146 -4.99 -10.44 -10.78
CA ILE A 146 -4.91 -11.11 -9.47
C ILE A 146 -4.46 -10.12 -8.39
N ASP A 147 -3.47 -9.27 -8.69
CA ASP A 147 -3.00 -8.24 -7.77
C ASP A 147 -4.09 -7.22 -7.44
N ALA A 148 -4.86 -6.77 -8.45
CA ALA A 148 -6.00 -5.87 -8.24
C ALA A 148 -7.05 -6.46 -7.29
N LEU A 149 -7.31 -7.78 -7.36
CA LEU A 149 -8.19 -8.47 -6.42
C LEU A 149 -7.60 -8.51 -5.00
N GLY A 150 -6.30 -8.76 -4.86
CA GLY A 150 -5.60 -8.72 -3.56
C GLY A 150 -5.61 -7.33 -2.94
N ALA A 151 -5.25 -6.32 -3.73
CA ALA A 151 -5.18 -4.92 -3.32
C ALA A 151 -6.55 -4.36 -2.94
N SER A 152 -7.58 -4.61 -3.75
CA SER A 152 -8.95 -4.18 -3.45
C SER A 152 -9.52 -4.85 -2.20
N ALA A 153 -9.23 -6.14 -1.98
CA ALA A 153 -9.59 -6.83 -0.75
C ALA A 153 -8.89 -6.22 0.47
N PHE A 154 -7.59 -5.92 0.37
CA PHE A 154 -6.83 -5.27 1.44
C PHE A 154 -7.35 -3.86 1.76
N LEU A 155 -7.58 -3.03 0.74
CA LEU A 155 -8.08 -1.65 0.90
C LEU A 155 -9.48 -1.65 1.54
N THR A 156 -10.39 -2.49 1.02
CA THR A 156 -11.73 -2.63 1.58
C THR A 156 -11.68 -3.06 3.04
N ALA A 157 -10.89 -4.09 3.36
CA ALA A 157 -10.73 -4.56 4.74
C ALA A 157 -10.09 -3.52 5.65
N SER A 158 -9.14 -2.72 5.14
CA SER A 158 -8.49 -1.63 5.87
C SER A 158 -9.50 -0.55 6.26
N TYR A 159 -10.28 -0.07 5.29
CA TYR A 159 -11.29 0.95 5.53
C TYR A 159 -12.41 0.46 6.45
N THR A 160 -12.87 -0.79 6.28
CA THR A 160 -13.84 -1.39 7.20
C THR A 160 -13.28 -1.52 8.61
N THR A 161 -12.03 -1.97 8.77
CA THR A 161 -11.38 -2.10 10.08
C THR A 161 -11.26 -0.75 10.77
N ILE A 162 -10.86 0.30 10.05
CA ILE A 162 -10.80 1.66 10.58
C ILE A 162 -12.20 2.11 11.00
N GLY A 163 -13.22 1.90 10.17
CA GLY A 163 -14.60 2.27 10.47
C GLY A 163 -15.20 1.56 11.69
N SER A 164 -14.89 0.28 11.88
CA SER A 164 -15.45 -0.52 12.98
C SER A 164 -14.67 -0.40 14.29
N GLU A 165 -13.34 -0.35 14.25
CA GLU A 165 -12.48 -0.37 15.45
C GLU A 165 -12.09 1.05 15.94
N LEU A 166 -12.07 2.02 15.02
CA LEU A 166 -11.66 3.40 15.26
C LEU A 166 -12.76 4.44 14.90
N PRO A 167 -14.04 4.24 15.27
CA PRO A 167 -15.13 5.14 14.86
C PRO A 167 -14.92 6.59 15.37
N GLU A 168 -14.24 6.73 16.50
CA GLU A 168 -13.90 7.99 17.16
C GLU A 168 -13.00 8.90 16.32
N ILE A 169 -12.12 8.31 15.51
CA ILE A 169 -11.07 9.00 14.78
C ILE A 169 -11.05 8.60 13.31
N ILE A 170 -12.17 8.11 12.76
CA ILE A 170 -12.25 7.53 11.42
C ILE A 170 -11.61 8.42 10.35
N GLY A 171 -11.94 9.72 10.36
CA GLY A 171 -11.38 10.69 9.41
C GLY A 171 -9.87 10.82 9.51
N ARG A 172 -9.33 10.90 10.73
CA ARG A 172 -7.87 11.01 10.96
C ARG A 172 -7.14 9.73 10.59
N ALA A 173 -7.68 8.58 10.97
CA ALA A 173 -7.11 7.28 10.66
C ALA A 173 -7.09 7.03 9.14
N MET A 174 -8.15 7.40 8.42
CA MET A 174 -8.21 7.37 6.96
C MET A 174 -7.17 8.32 6.35
N SER A 175 -7.10 9.57 6.79
CA SER A 175 -6.11 10.55 6.29
C SER A 175 -4.67 10.08 6.52
N LEU A 176 -4.36 9.50 7.68
CA LEU A 176 -3.02 8.99 7.99
C LEU A 176 -2.68 7.78 7.12
N THR A 177 -3.66 6.92 6.84
CA THR A 177 -3.51 5.77 5.95
C THR A 177 -3.24 6.20 4.50
N GLU A 178 -4.00 7.17 3.99
CA GLU A 178 -3.79 7.74 2.65
C GLU A 178 -2.46 8.47 2.54
N THR A 179 -2.07 9.20 3.60
CA THR A 179 -0.75 9.83 3.69
C THR A 179 0.34 8.77 3.60
N ALA A 180 0.22 7.66 4.31
CA ALA A 180 1.18 6.57 4.27
C ALA A 180 1.27 5.91 2.89
N PHE A 181 0.13 5.73 2.21
CA PHE A 181 0.09 5.26 0.82
C PHE A 181 0.82 6.23 -0.11
N ALA A 182 0.55 7.54 0.00
CA ALA A 182 1.24 8.58 -0.77
C ALA A 182 2.75 8.63 -0.49
N PHE A 183 3.17 8.44 0.77
CA PHE A 183 4.58 8.28 1.12
C PHE A 183 5.19 7.04 0.47
N GLY A 184 4.47 5.91 0.43
CA GLY A 184 4.89 4.72 -0.32
C GLY A 184 5.02 5.01 -1.81
N LEU A 185 4.07 5.75 -2.41
CA LEU A 185 4.14 6.12 -3.82
C LEU A 185 5.39 6.96 -4.13
N ALA A 186 5.70 7.94 -3.28
CA ALA A 186 6.88 8.80 -3.47
C ALA A 186 8.19 8.09 -3.14
N GLY A 187 8.23 7.33 -2.04
CA GLY A 187 9.42 6.65 -1.53
C GLY A 187 9.78 5.37 -2.28
N GLY A 188 8.79 4.69 -2.86
CA GLY A 188 8.98 3.40 -3.55
C GLY A 188 10.08 3.44 -4.63
N PRO A 189 10.02 4.34 -5.63
CA PRO A 189 11.05 4.42 -6.67
C PRO A 189 12.41 4.88 -6.13
N VAL A 190 12.42 5.77 -5.13
CA VAL A 190 13.67 6.25 -4.50
C VAL A 190 14.39 5.11 -3.80
N LEU A 191 13.67 4.34 -2.99
CA LEU A 191 14.22 3.16 -2.30
C LEU A 191 14.65 2.07 -3.29
N GLY A 192 13.86 1.84 -4.35
CA GLY A 192 14.21 0.93 -5.43
C GLY A 192 15.49 1.34 -6.17
N GLY A 193 15.66 2.63 -6.45
CA GLY A 193 16.85 3.19 -7.09
C GLY A 193 18.10 3.07 -6.23
N ILE A 194 18.03 3.41 -4.93
CA ILE A 194 19.16 3.27 -4.00
C ILE A 194 19.61 1.81 -3.91
N LEU A 195 18.67 0.87 -3.80
CA LEU A 195 18.99 -0.56 -3.78
C LEU A 195 19.68 -1.02 -5.07
N TYR A 196 19.25 -0.50 -6.23
CA TYR A 196 19.87 -0.79 -7.51
C TYR A 196 21.31 -0.27 -7.58
N GLU A 197 21.56 0.96 -7.15
CA GLU A 197 22.91 1.54 -7.11
C GLU A 197 23.86 0.77 -6.19
N GLU A 198 23.43 0.42 -4.98
CA GLU A 198 24.24 -0.36 -4.04
C GLU A 198 24.53 -1.78 -4.56
N SER A 199 23.58 -2.40 -5.27
CA SER A 199 23.80 -3.69 -5.91
C SER A 199 24.90 -3.63 -6.99
N ILE A 200 24.93 -2.58 -7.79
CA ILE A 200 25.96 -2.37 -8.82
C ILE A 200 27.32 -2.10 -8.18
N LYS A 201 27.38 -1.30 -7.10
CA LYS A 201 28.63 -1.05 -6.37
C LYS A 201 29.23 -2.33 -5.77
N LEU A 202 28.40 -3.19 -5.18
CA LEU A 202 28.84 -4.48 -4.64
C LEU A 202 29.34 -5.42 -5.75
N ILE A 203 28.64 -5.49 -6.88
CA ILE A 203 29.05 -6.31 -8.03
C ILE A 203 30.39 -5.83 -8.60
N ASN A 204 30.56 -4.52 -8.81
CA ASN A 204 31.83 -3.96 -9.28
C ASN A 204 32.97 -4.18 -8.28
N LYS A 205 32.70 -4.12 -6.98
CA LYS A 205 33.70 -4.41 -5.95
C LYS A 205 34.15 -5.87 -5.94
N PHE A 206 33.27 -6.81 -6.33
CA PHE A 206 33.57 -8.25 -6.38
C PHE A 206 34.17 -8.71 -7.72
N LEU A 207 33.93 -7.98 -8.82
CA LEU A 207 34.48 -8.29 -10.15
C LEU A 207 35.86 -7.70 -10.42
N PHE A 208 36.27 -6.65 -9.67
CA PHE A 208 37.55 -5.96 -9.83
C PHE A 208 38.53 -6.19 -8.65
N HIS A 209 38.40 -7.32 -7.95
CA HIS A 209 39.38 -7.86 -7.00
C HIS A 209 39.57 -9.36 -7.28
#